data_AF-A0A9X2F8U6-F1
#
_entry.id   AF-A0A9X2F8U6-F1
#
_cell.length_a   1.000
_cell.length_b   1.000
_cell.length_c   1.000
_cell.angle_alpha   90.00
_cell.angle_beta   90.00
_cell.angle_gamma   90.00
#
_symmetry.space_group_name_H-M   'P 1'
#
loop_
_entity.id
_entity.type
_entity.pdbx_description
1 polymer ?
#
loop_
_entity_poly.entity_id
_entity_poly.type
_entity_poly.pdbx_seq_one_letter_code
_entity_poly.pdbx_strand_id
1 'polypeptide(L)'
;MAEHEPKEPFGYQKPALDDKELATKLERVDELVSLMLDDELDEPKVTELESLLLDSQQARCQYVGMIQLHTDLVEFYNPQSTAAATSPVLAQLNQPTDTTPPATQTPSDKG
;
A
#
# COMPACT_ATOMS: atom_id res chain seq x y z
N MET A 1 -44.20 -2.97 -0.47
CA MET A 1 -43.17 -3.96 -0.07
C MET A 1 -41.90 -3.49 -0.75
N ALA A 2 -40.96 -2.94 0.01
CA ALA A 2 -39.75 -2.36 -0.55
C ALA A 2 -38.75 -3.49 -0.83
N GLU A 3 -38.46 -3.72 -2.10
CA GLU A 3 -37.50 -4.72 -2.55
C GLU A 3 -36.09 -4.23 -2.17
N HIS A 4 -35.44 -4.97 -1.27
CA HIS A 4 -34.05 -4.75 -0.88
C HIS A 4 -33.15 -5.38 -1.94
N GLU A 5 -32.62 -4.56 -2.84
CA GLU A 5 -31.53 -4.95 -3.73
C GLU A 5 -30.26 -5.18 -2.89
N PRO A 6 -29.58 -6.33 -3.02
CA PRO A 6 -28.37 -6.60 -2.26
C PRO A 6 -27.23 -5.72 -2.79
N LYS A 7 -26.86 -4.69 -2.02
CA LYS A 7 -25.61 -3.96 -2.23
C LYS A 7 -24.45 -4.91 -1.90
N GLU A 8 -23.73 -5.34 -2.93
CA GLU A 8 -22.46 -6.04 -2.74
C GLU A 8 -21.50 -5.17 -1.89
N PRO A 9 -20.77 -5.75 -0.92
CA PRO A 9 -19.96 -5.00 0.04
C PRO A 9 -18.77 -4.27 -0.61
N PHE A 10 -18.41 -4.64 -1.83
CA PHE A 10 -17.40 -3.97 -2.64
C PHE A 10 -18.12 -3.40 -3.87
N GLY A 11 -18.21 -2.06 -3.92
CA GLY A 11 -19.03 -1.30 -4.86
C GLY A 11 -18.57 -1.33 -6.32
N TYR A 12 -18.20 -2.49 -6.85
CA TYR A 12 -18.00 -2.70 -8.27
C TYR A 12 -19.36 -2.84 -8.96
N GLN A 13 -20.06 -1.71 -9.11
CA GLN A 13 -21.13 -1.62 -10.09
C GLN A 13 -20.47 -1.60 -11.47
N LYS A 14 -20.39 -2.78 -12.11
CA LYS A 14 -20.11 -2.86 -13.54
C LYS A 14 -21.03 -1.86 -14.25
N PRO A 15 -20.49 -0.85 -14.98
CA PRO A 15 -21.33 0.14 -15.63
C PRO A 15 -22.34 -0.56 -16.52
N ALA A 16 -23.61 -0.15 -16.42
CA ALA A 16 -24.61 -0.59 -17.38
C ALA A 16 -24.11 -0.25 -18.80
N LEU A 17 -24.12 -1.25 -19.67
CA LEU A 17 -23.52 -1.29 -21.02
C LEU A 17 -24.00 -0.20 -22.00
N ASP A 18 -24.85 0.73 -21.58
CA ASP A 18 -25.52 1.68 -22.47
C ASP A 18 -24.67 2.91 -22.81
N ASP A 19 -23.70 3.29 -21.97
CA ASP A 19 -22.77 4.39 -22.25
C ASP A 19 -21.42 3.88 -22.77
N LYS A 20 -21.38 3.57 -24.06
CA LYS A 20 -20.17 3.11 -24.77
C LYS A 20 -18.97 4.05 -24.59
N GLU A 21 -19.21 5.36 -24.54
CA GLU A 21 -18.16 6.35 -24.34
C GLU A 21 -17.54 6.26 -22.93
N LEU A 22 -18.38 6.04 -21.92
CA LEU A 22 -17.96 5.86 -20.54
C LEU A 22 -17.17 4.56 -20.39
N ALA A 23 -17.62 3.48 -21.03
CA ALA A 23 -16.88 2.21 -21.06
C ALA A 23 -15.48 2.38 -21.66
N THR A 24 -15.34 3.07 -22.82
CA THR A 24 -14.02 3.34 -23.41
C THR A 24 -13.14 4.20 -22.49
N LYS A 25 -13.71 5.20 -21.80
CA LYS A 25 -12.95 6.02 -20.84
C LYS A 25 -12.46 5.20 -19.66
N LEU A 26 -13.28 4.29 -19.13
CA LEU A 26 -12.90 3.43 -18.01
C LEU A 26 -11.84 2.40 -18.42
N GLU A 27 -11.96 1.78 -19.60
CA GLU A 27 -10.90 0.92 -20.16
C GLU A 27 -9.57 1.67 -20.31
N ARG A 28 -9.63 2.95 -20.72
CA ARG A 28 -8.44 3.79 -20.82
C ARG A 28 -7.83 4.10 -19.45
N VAL A 29 -8.65 4.34 -18.44
CA VAL A 29 -8.19 4.49 -17.05
C VAL A 29 -7.48 3.21 -16.59
N ASP A 30 -8.05 2.04 -16.90
CA ASP A 30 -7.45 0.76 -16.49
C ASP A 30 -6.03 0.59 -17.07
N GLU A 31 -5.86 0.87 -18.36
CA GLU A 31 -4.57 0.80 -19.04
C GLU A 31 -3.54 1.77 -18.42
N LEU A 32 -3.94 3.02 -18.18
CA LEU A 32 -3.07 4.05 -17.62
C LEU A 32 -2.67 3.73 -16.17
N VAL A 33 -3.58 3.18 -15.38
CA VAL A 33 -3.29 2.76 -13.99
C VAL A 33 -2.36 1.56 -13.97
N SER A 34 -2.52 0.59 -14.87
CA SER A 34 -1.57 -0.52 -15.00
C SER A 34 -0.15 -0.02 -15.31
N LEU A 35 -0.01 0.88 -16.30
CA LEU A 35 1.30 1.48 -16.62
C LEU A 35 1.89 2.26 -15.44
N MET A 36 1.05 2.95 -14.65
CA MET A 36 1.48 3.65 -13.45
C MET A 36 2.02 2.69 -12.38
N LEU A 37 1.34 1.57 -12.15
CA LEU A 37 1.74 0.57 -11.18
C LEU A 37 3.06 -0.12 -11.56
N ASP A 38 3.33 -0.23 -12.86
CA ASP A 38 4.57 -0.80 -13.39
C ASP A 38 5.72 0.24 -13.53
N ASP A 39 5.50 1.50 -13.11
CA ASP A 39 6.46 2.63 -13.24
C ASP A 39 6.86 2.95 -14.70
N GLU A 40 5.97 2.64 -15.64
CA GLU A 40 6.14 2.86 -17.09
C GLU A 40 5.31 4.04 -17.64
N LEU A 41 4.69 4.81 -16.74
CA LEU A 41 3.84 5.93 -17.11
C LEU A 41 4.66 7.21 -17.36
N ASP A 42 4.55 7.76 -18.56
CA ASP A 42 5.18 9.00 -18.98
C ASP A 42 4.31 10.24 -18.70
N GLU A 43 4.94 11.40 -18.54
CA GLU A 43 4.30 12.68 -18.19
C GLU A 43 3.03 13.02 -19.02
N PRO A 44 2.99 12.81 -20.35
CA PRO A 44 1.79 13.08 -21.13
C PRO A 44 0.60 12.18 -20.71
N LYS A 45 0.89 10.91 -20.40
CA LYS A 45 -0.12 9.93 -19.96
C LYS A 45 -0.54 10.15 -18.52
N VAL A 46 0.35 10.68 -17.66
CA VAL A 46 -0.02 11.17 -16.33
C VAL A 46 -1.07 12.27 -16.44
N THR A 47 -0.83 13.26 -17.30
CA THR A 47 -1.79 14.36 -17.54
C THR A 47 -3.13 13.83 -18.08
N GLU A 48 -3.09 12.83 -18.98
CA GLU A 48 -4.28 12.17 -19.51
C GLU A 48 -5.09 11.48 -18.40
N LEU A 49 -4.41 10.71 -17.54
CA LEU A 49 -5.03 10.03 -16.40
C LEU A 49 -5.67 11.05 -15.45
N GLU A 50 -4.95 12.11 -15.09
CA GLU A 50 -5.46 13.18 -14.23
C GLU A 50 -6.72 13.84 -14.81
N SER A 51 -6.73 14.12 -16.12
CA SER A 51 -7.90 14.67 -16.81
C SER A 51 -9.12 13.74 -16.70
N LEU A 52 -8.93 12.45 -16.96
CA LEU A 52 -10.01 11.46 -16.89
C LEU A 52 -10.56 11.31 -15.46
N LEU A 53 -9.67 11.38 -14.46
CA LEU A 53 -10.04 11.33 -13.04
C LEU A 53 -10.75 12.61 -12.57
N LEU A 54 -10.43 13.77 -13.14
CA LEU A 54 -11.13 15.02 -12.82
C LEU A 54 -12.57 14.99 -13.34
N ASP A 55 -12.73 14.53 -14.58
CA ASP A 55 -13.98 14.63 -15.36
C ASP A 55 -15.04 13.60 -14.96
N SER A 56 -14.65 12.44 -14.42
CA SER A 56 -15.58 11.33 -14.13
C SER A 56 -15.44 10.79 -12.72
N GLN A 57 -16.55 10.79 -11.97
CA GLN A 57 -16.60 10.11 -10.67
C GLN A 57 -16.39 8.59 -10.82
N GLN A 58 -16.89 7.99 -11.90
CA GLN A 58 -16.73 6.56 -12.14
C GLN A 58 -15.27 6.20 -12.44
N ALA A 59 -14.54 7.07 -13.16
CA ALA A 59 -13.10 6.90 -13.37
C ALA A 59 -12.33 6.90 -12.05
N ARG A 60 -12.68 7.79 -11.10
CA ARG A 60 -12.09 7.79 -9.75
C ARG A 60 -12.39 6.51 -8.98
N CYS A 61 -13.62 6.02 -9.05
CA CYS A 61 -13.98 4.75 -8.42
C CYS A 61 -13.19 3.57 -9.01
N GLN A 62 -13.06 3.52 -10.34
CA GLN A 62 -12.29 2.50 -11.05
C GLN A 62 -10.81 2.53 -10.65
N TYR A 63 -10.20 3.71 -10.67
CA TYR A 63 -8.83 3.95 -10.20
C TYR A 63 -8.61 3.43 -8.77
N VAL A 64 -9.45 3.85 -7.82
CA VAL A 64 -9.33 3.41 -6.42
C VAL A 64 -9.47 1.89 -6.31
N GLY A 65 -10.41 1.29 -7.05
CA GLY A 65 -10.59 -0.16 -7.09
C GLY A 65 -9.35 -0.90 -7.57
N MET A 66 -8.68 -0.40 -8.61
CA MET A 66 -7.44 -1.01 -9.10
C MET A 66 -6.27 -0.87 -8.14
N ILE A 67 -6.08 0.31 -7.54
CA ILE A 67 -5.02 0.53 -6.54
C ILE A 67 -5.23 -0.36 -5.32
N GLN A 68 -6.48 -0.50 -4.88
CA GLN A 68 -6.80 -1.35 -3.74
C GLN A 68 -6.53 -2.82 -4.06
N LEU A 69 -6.98 -3.32 -5.22
CA LEU A 69 -6.65 -4.68 -5.65
C LEU A 69 -5.14 -4.91 -5.74
N HIS A 70 -4.38 -3.96 -6.31
CA HIS A 70 -2.92 -4.07 -6.37
C HIS A 70 -2.31 -4.15 -4.97
N THR A 71 -2.74 -3.29 -4.05
CA THR A 71 -2.28 -3.29 -2.65
C THR A 71 -2.59 -4.61 -1.96
N ASP A 72 -3.82 -5.11 -2.10
CA ASP A 72 -4.28 -6.37 -1.51
C ASP A 72 -3.44 -7.56 -2.02
N LEU A 73 -3.12 -7.57 -3.32
CA LEU A 73 -2.28 -8.60 -3.92
C LEU A 73 -0.82 -8.51 -3.44
N VAL A 74 -0.26 -7.30 -3.37
CA VAL A 74 1.10 -7.09 -2.85
C VAL A 74 1.19 -7.55 -1.40
N GLU A 75 0.22 -7.20 -0.55
CA GLU A 75 0.19 -7.62 0.85
C GLU A 75 0.07 -9.15 0.98
N PHE A 76 -0.84 -9.76 0.21
CA PHE A 76 -1.08 -11.20 0.25
C PHE A 76 0.16 -12.01 -0.15
N TYR A 77 0.87 -11.59 -1.20
CA TYR A 77 2.05 -12.30 -1.70
C TYR A 77 3.37 -11.86 -1.04
N ASN A 78 3.39 -10.74 -0.33
CA ASN A 78 4.56 -10.24 0.41
C ASN A 78 4.26 -9.95 1.90
N PRO A 79 3.92 -10.97 2.70
CA PRO A 79 3.54 -10.80 4.10
C PRO A 79 4.70 -10.33 5.00
N GLN A 80 5.94 -10.33 4.52
CA GLN A 80 7.10 -9.88 5.31
C GLN A 80 7.22 -8.35 5.39
N SER A 81 6.51 -7.59 4.56
CA SER A 81 6.59 -6.13 4.57
C SER A 81 5.86 -5.47 5.75
N THR A 82 4.96 -6.19 6.44
CA THR A 82 4.22 -5.67 7.62
C THR A 82 4.89 -6.04 8.95
N ALA A 83 5.77 -7.05 8.94
CA ALA A 83 6.67 -7.32 10.06
C ALA A 83 7.84 -6.34 9.96
N ALA A 84 7.70 -5.15 10.55
CA ALA A 84 8.82 -4.27 10.84
C ALA A 84 9.99 -5.13 11.33
N ALA A 85 11.02 -5.24 10.49
CA ALA A 85 12.14 -6.13 10.71
C ALA A 85 12.87 -5.67 11.96
N THR A 86 12.50 -6.22 13.11
CA THR A 86 13.36 -6.28 14.28
C THR A 86 14.48 -7.26 13.95
N SER A 87 15.39 -6.80 13.09
CA SER A 87 16.62 -7.52 12.80
C SER A 87 17.29 -7.80 14.16
N PRO A 88 17.50 -9.09 14.52
CA PRO A 88 18.12 -9.43 15.80
C PRO A 88 19.53 -8.82 15.93
N VAL A 89 20.14 -8.43 14.82
CA VAL A 89 21.44 -7.74 14.77
C VAL A 89 21.33 -6.30 15.29
N LEU A 90 20.24 -5.57 15.00
CA LEU A 90 20.04 -4.20 15.52
C LEU A 90 19.73 -4.18 17.02
N ALA A 91 19.10 -5.23 17.54
CA ALA A 91 18.86 -5.39 18.97
C ALA A 91 20.15 -5.62 19.78
N GLN A 92 21.19 -6.17 19.16
CA GLN A 92 22.50 -6.41 19.80
C GLN A 92 23.41 -5.16 19.79
N LEU A 93 23.22 -4.24 18.85
CA LEU A 93 24.00 -3.00 18.74
C LEU A 93 23.56 -1.90 19.74
N ASN A 94 22.34 -2.01 20.29
CA ASN A 94 21.79 -1.06 21.28
C ASN A 94 22.02 -1.48 22.74
N GLN A 95 22.83 -2.51 23.01
CA GLN A 95 23.23 -2.79 24.39
C GLN A 95 24.26 -1.74 24.84
N PRO A 96 23.98 -0.93 25.89
CA PRO A 96 24.99 -0.08 26.46
C PRO A 96 26.10 -0.98 27.00
N THR A 97 27.30 -0.88 26.41
CA THR A 97 28.53 -1.47 26.96
C THR A 97 28.90 -0.71 28.23
N ASP A 98 28.17 -0.94 29.30
CA ASP A 98 28.54 -0.48 30.64
C ASP A 98 29.38 -1.57 31.30
N THR A 99 30.64 -1.67 30.85
CA THR A 99 31.66 -2.45 31.56
C THR A 99 32.14 -1.62 32.74
N THR A 100 31.29 -1.47 33.76
CA THR A 100 31.70 -1.02 35.08
C THR A 100 32.53 -2.15 35.72
N PRO A 101 33.83 -1.96 36.02
CA PRO A 101 34.58 -2.98 36.77
C PRO A 101 34.08 -3.01 38.23
N PRO A 102 33.79 -4.20 38.80
CA PRO A 102 33.36 -4.29 40.19
C PRO A 102 34.52 -3.97 41.13
N ALA A 103 34.30 -2.98 42.00
CA ALA A 103 35.14 -2.69 43.15
C ALA A 103 35.32 -3.96 44.00
N THR A 104 36.57 -4.39 44.19
CA THR A 104 36.92 -5.41 45.19
C THR A 104 37.66 -4.75 46.33
N GLN A 105 37.10 -4.93 47.52
CA GLN A 105 37.47 -4.38 48.81
C GLN A 105 38.89 -4.79 49.25
N THR A 106 39.57 -3.86 49.91
CA THR A 106 40.72 -4.07 50.79
C THR A 106 40.38 -5.04 51.93
N PRO A 107 41.36 -5.80 52.44
CA PRO A 107 41.62 -5.68 53.86
C PRO A 107 43.12 -5.52 54.19
N SER A 108 43.40 -4.60 55.11
CA SER A 108 44.66 -4.49 55.84
C SER A 108 44.87 -5.75 56.70
N ASP A 109 46.07 -6.33 56.73
CA ASP A 109 46.65 -6.86 57.98
C ASP A 109 48.18 -7.02 57.92
N LYS A 110 48.80 -6.85 59.08
CA LYS A 110 50.24 -6.74 59.38
C LYS A 110 51.07 -8.01 59.13
N GLY A 111 52.35 -7.78 58.84
CA GLY A 111 53.45 -8.74 59.00
C GLY A 111 54.80 -8.07 58.80
#